data_AF-A0A315E165-F1
#
_entry.id   AF-A0A315E165-F1
#
_cell.length_a   1.000
_cell.length_b   1.000
_cell.length_c   1.000
_cell.angle_alpha   90.00
_cell.angle_beta   90.00
_cell.angle_gamma   90.00
#
_symmetry.space_group_name_H-M   'P 1'
#
loop_
_entity.id
_entity.type
_entity.pdbx_description
1 polymer ?
#
loop_
_entity_poly.entity_id
_entity_poly.type
_entity_poly.pdbx_seq_one_letter_code
_entity_poly.pdbx_strand_id
1 'polypeptide(L)'
;MGSAQAQPEEKRGAWQLSAGWQDYSEPQMNLKGPELGVHWQSQTWGQYTLESDAQLGLQNYSSVPSGRLDSVLNLDTRWRVLRASTAQPQWQVGLALHTHANFLRGTTSLGFGGYDRLSTQVWLPVRWQQDNTQPWTVDAGWLLWGQHVSRLSQVNTGLQDVTNQQRKGVYFQISKDIPTGLGEMQPYARWTWVDDSDVHWVSLVGLDRGTYEPRNNRLQVGLKWRIR
;
A
#
# COMPACT_ATOMS: atom_id res chain seq x y z
N MET A 1 -17.92 29.65 -42.59
CA MET A 1 -18.20 28.84 -41.39
C MET A 1 -16.92 28.11 -41.04
N GLY A 2 -16.23 28.52 -39.98
CA GLY A 2 -14.97 27.91 -39.54
C GLY A 2 -15.26 26.69 -38.67
N SER A 3 -14.73 25.54 -39.06
CA SER A 3 -14.75 24.32 -38.25
C SER A 3 -13.82 24.52 -37.05
N ALA A 4 -14.38 24.57 -35.84
CA ALA A 4 -13.62 24.51 -34.61
C ALA A 4 -12.98 23.11 -34.51
N GLN A 5 -11.67 23.03 -34.77
CA GLN A 5 -10.89 21.86 -34.40
C GLN A 5 -10.85 21.80 -32.88
N ALA A 6 -11.46 20.77 -32.30
CA ALA A 6 -11.29 20.45 -30.89
C ALA A 6 -9.79 20.32 -30.62
N GLN A 7 -9.24 21.20 -29.78
CA GLN A 7 -7.88 21.05 -29.30
C GLN A 7 -7.78 19.69 -28.61
N PRO A 8 -6.81 18.83 -28.97
CA PRO A 8 -6.64 17.56 -28.28
C PRO A 8 -6.40 17.86 -26.79
N GLU A 9 -7.24 17.28 -25.94
CA GLU A 9 -7.15 17.40 -24.49
C GLU A 9 -5.73 16.97 -24.07
N GLU A 10 -4.98 17.90 -23.46
CA GLU A 10 -3.61 17.64 -23.06
C GLU A 10 -3.63 16.58 -21.94
N LYS A 11 -3.23 15.35 -22.27
CA LYS A 11 -3.28 14.20 -21.34
C LYS A 11 -2.40 14.46 -20.12
N ARG A 12 -2.97 14.91 -19.00
CA ARG A 12 -2.23 15.27 -17.76
C ARG A 12 -1.47 14.09 -17.11
N GLY A 13 -1.70 12.86 -17.54
CA GLY A 13 -0.99 11.68 -17.08
C GLY A 13 -1.46 10.39 -17.77
N ALA A 14 -0.95 9.26 -17.31
CA ALA A 14 -1.29 7.93 -17.77
C ALA A 14 -2.00 7.14 -16.67
N TRP A 15 -3.03 6.40 -17.04
CA TRP A 15 -3.77 5.50 -16.15
C TRP A 15 -3.42 4.04 -16.47
N GLN A 16 -3.38 3.21 -15.44
CA GLN A 16 -3.25 1.76 -15.54
C GLN A 16 -4.26 1.10 -14.60
N LEU A 17 -4.80 -0.04 -15.02
CA LEU A 17 -5.56 -0.93 -14.15
C LEU A 17 -4.62 -1.99 -13.59
N SER A 18 -4.84 -2.46 -12.38
CA SER A 18 -4.03 -3.51 -11.78
C SER A 18 -4.87 -4.65 -11.23
N ALA A 19 -4.35 -5.87 -11.33
CA ALA A 19 -4.85 -7.04 -10.63
C ALA A 19 -3.68 -7.80 -10.00
N GLY A 20 -3.87 -8.34 -8.80
CA GLY A 20 -2.81 -8.99 -8.07
C GLY A 20 -3.28 -9.82 -6.89
N TRP A 21 -2.32 -10.19 -6.07
CA TRP A 21 -2.50 -10.94 -4.85
C TRP A 21 -1.65 -10.31 -3.74
N GLN A 22 -2.23 -10.18 -2.55
CA GLN A 22 -1.54 -9.73 -1.35
C GLN A 22 -1.45 -10.87 -0.33
N ASP A 23 -0.29 -11.02 0.29
CA ASP A 23 -0.04 -11.83 1.48
C ASP A 23 0.53 -10.93 2.58
N TYR A 24 -0.28 -10.66 3.59
CA TYR A 24 0.09 -9.92 4.79
C TYR A 24 0.22 -10.88 5.97
N SER A 25 1.28 -10.74 6.75
CA SER A 25 1.61 -11.63 7.86
C SER A 25 2.17 -10.87 9.06
N GLU A 26 1.69 -11.29 10.23
CA GLU A 26 2.13 -10.94 11.58
C GLU A 26 2.43 -12.25 12.34
N PRO A 27 3.12 -12.22 13.50
CA PRO A 27 3.47 -13.43 14.24
C PRO A 27 2.30 -14.38 14.55
N GLN A 28 1.08 -13.87 14.71
CA GLN A 28 -0.09 -14.67 15.07
C GLN A 28 -1.26 -14.56 14.08
N MET A 29 -1.10 -13.78 13.00
CA MET A 29 -2.20 -13.42 12.11
C MET A 29 -1.72 -13.30 10.67
N ASN A 30 -2.56 -13.70 9.71
CA ASN A 30 -2.33 -13.48 8.29
C ASN A 30 -3.61 -13.01 7.59
N LEU A 31 -3.43 -12.24 6.53
CA LEU A 31 -4.46 -11.74 5.63
C LEU A 31 -4.00 -11.98 4.19
N LYS A 32 -4.75 -12.80 3.43
CA LYS A 32 -4.35 -13.19 2.07
C LYS A 32 -5.51 -13.10 1.10
N GLY A 33 -5.30 -12.55 -0.09
CA GLY A 33 -6.34 -12.54 -1.10
C GLY A 33 -6.03 -11.71 -2.34
N PRO A 34 -6.93 -11.74 -3.33
CA PRO A 34 -6.81 -10.93 -4.52
C PRO A 34 -6.96 -9.44 -4.24
N GLU A 35 -6.34 -8.63 -5.10
CA GLU A 35 -6.50 -7.18 -5.14
C GLU A 35 -6.76 -6.70 -6.57
N LEU A 36 -7.60 -5.69 -6.70
CA LEU A 36 -7.82 -4.92 -7.93
C LEU A 36 -7.49 -3.47 -7.66
N GLY A 37 -6.96 -2.75 -8.64
CA GLY A 37 -6.55 -1.37 -8.40
C GLY A 37 -6.45 -0.53 -9.65
N VAL A 38 -6.14 0.73 -9.38
CA VAL A 38 -5.86 1.75 -10.37
C VAL A 38 -4.53 2.41 -10.02
N HIS A 39 -3.75 2.73 -11.04
CA HIS A 39 -2.53 3.49 -10.93
C HIS A 39 -2.61 4.68 -11.87
N TRP A 40 -2.16 5.83 -11.40
CA TRP A 40 -2.01 7.03 -12.19
C TRP A 40 -0.61 7.61 -12.01
N GLN A 41 -0.05 8.06 -13.11
CA GLN A 41 1.24 8.74 -13.16
C GLN A 41 1.09 10.02 -13.98
N SER A 42 1.54 11.14 -13.44
CA SER A 42 1.54 12.42 -14.15
C SER A 42 2.52 12.41 -15.33
N GLN A 43 2.34 13.34 -16.27
CA GLN A 43 3.48 13.75 -17.09
C GLN A 43 4.56 14.39 -16.20
N THR A 44 5.81 14.33 -16.62
CA THR A 44 6.91 14.94 -15.87
C THR A 44 6.74 16.46 -15.85
N TRP A 45 6.75 17.05 -14.67
CA TRP A 45 6.74 18.50 -14.46
C TRP A 45 8.14 18.96 -14.05
N GLY A 46 8.93 19.39 -15.02
CA GLY A 46 10.35 19.68 -14.83
C GLY A 46 11.12 18.41 -14.46
N GLN A 47 11.58 18.30 -13.22
CA GLN A 47 12.26 17.10 -12.70
C GLN A 47 11.33 16.20 -11.86
N TYR A 48 10.05 16.56 -11.72
CA TYR A 48 9.14 15.92 -10.78
C TYR A 48 8.10 15.06 -11.49
N THR A 49 7.74 13.95 -10.86
CA THR A 49 6.64 13.06 -11.25
C THR A 49 5.77 12.81 -10.03
N LEU A 50 4.45 12.90 -10.22
CA LEU A 50 3.46 12.52 -9.21
C LEU A 50 2.86 11.16 -9.59
N GLU A 51 2.78 10.26 -8.62
CA GLU A 51 2.16 8.94 -8.76
C GLU A 51 1.10 8.74 -7.68
N SER A 52 0.03 8.05 -8.05
CA SER A 52 -0.98 7.58 -7.11
C SER A 52 -1.46 6.17 -7.46
N ASP A 53 -1.56 5.31 -6.46
CA ASP A 53 -2.16 3.98 -6.56
C ASP A 53 -3.32 3.86 -5.56
N ALA A 54 -4.38 3.16 -5.96
CA ALA A 54 -5.44 2.70 -5.05
C ALA A 54 -5.77 1.25 -5.37
N GLN A 55 -5.77 0.40 -4.34
CA GLN A 55 -5.96 -1.05 -4.45
C GLN A 55 -7.03 -1.48 -3.45
N LEU A 56 -8.05 -2.15 -3.96
CA LEU A 56 -9.11 -2.78 -3.18
C LEU A 56 -8.89 -4.29 -3.18
N GLY A 57 -8.78 -4.88 -2.00
CA GLY A 57 -8.59 -6.31 -1.81
C GLY A 57 -9.75 -6.96 -1.09
N LEU A 58 -9.93 -8.26 -1.36
CA LEU A 58 -10.85 -9.11 -0.62
C LEU A 58 -10.06 -10.28 -0.05
N GLN A 59 -9.85 -10.30 1.26
CA GLN A 59 -8.83 -11.13 1.89
C GLN A 59 -9.45 -12.11 2.90
N ASN A 60 -8.81 -13.26 3.06
CA ASN A 60 -9.12 -14.20 4.11
C ASN A 60 -8.18 -13.98 5.28
N TYR A 61 -8.76 -13.68 6.43
CA TYR A 61 -8.10 -13.53 7.71
C TYR A 61 -7.96 -14.88 8.39
N SER A 62 -6.81 -15.11 8.99
CA SER A 62 -6.55 -16.26 9.85
C SER A 62 -5.66 -15.86 11.00
N SER A 63 -5.98 -16.35 12.20
CA SER A 63 -5.26 -16.03 13.41
C SER A 63 -5.33 -17.21 14.37
N VAL A 64 -4.22 -17.51 15.05
CA VAL A 64 -4.16 -18.58 16.05
C VAL A 64 -5.09 -18.28 17.24
N PRO A 65 -5.05 -17.09 17.87
CA PRO A 65 -5.91 -16.81 19.02
C PRO A 65 -7.38 -16.55 18.68
N SER A 66 -7.68 -16.01 17.49
CA SER A 66 -9.02 -15.49 17.18
C SER A 66 -9.74 -16.23 16.05
N GLY A 67 -9.12 -17.18 15.37
CA GLY A 67 -9.77 -17.98 14.33
C GLY A 67 -9.73 -17.31 12.95
N ARG A 68 -10.77 -17.54 12.14
CA ARG A 68 -10.82 -17.14 10.72
C ARG A 68 -11.96 -16.17 10.44
N LEU A 69 -11.77 -15.32 9.43
CA LEU A 69 -12.81 -14.45 8.86
C LEU A 69 -12.55 -14.31 7.36
N ASP A 70 -13.53 -14.65 6.54
CA ASP A 70 -13.39 -14.58 5.08
C ASP A 70 -13.90 -13.23 4.56
N SER A 71 -13.47 -12.87 3.34
CA SER A 71 -13.98 -11.67 2.64
C SER A 71 -13.75 -10.36 3.38
N VAL A 72 -12.63 -10.24 4.09
CA VAL A 72 -12.16 -9.00 4.72
C VAL A 72 -11.81 -8.00 3.64
N LEU A 73 -12.53 -6.88 3.61
CA LEU A 73 -12.22 -5.79 2.69
C LEU A 73 -10.92 -5.11 3.11
N ASN A 74 -10.06 -4.87 2.13
CA ASN A 74 -8.81 -4.15 2.30
C ASN A 74 -8.75 -2.96 1.32
N LEU A 75 -8.30 -1.80 1.78
CA LEU A 75 -7.98 -0.65 0.93
C LEU A 75 -6.53 -0.21 1.17
N ASP A 76 -5.71 -0.22 0.14
CA ASP A 76 -4.36 0.34 0.14
C ASP A 76 -4.31 1.53 -0.82
N THR A 77 -3.76 2.66 -0.36
CA THR A 77 -3.50 3.82 -1.24
C THR A 77 -2.07 4.29 -1.09
N ARG A 78 -1.51 4.80 -2.18
CA ARG A 78 -0.11 5.24 -2.26
C ARG A 78 -0.06 6.52 -3.04
N TRP A 79 0.67 7.48 -2.54
CA TRP A 79 0.91 8.77 -3.18
C TRP A 79 2.40 9.03 -3.14
N ARG A 80 3.00 9.43 -4.26
CA ARG A 80 4.45 9.64 -4.34
C ARG A 80 4.76 10.85 -5.17
N VAL A 81 5.65 11.70 -4.67
CA VAL A 81 6.31 12.72 -5.47
C VAL A 81 7.76 12.31 -5.62
N LEU A 82 8.20 12.07 -6.84
CA LEU A 82 9.55 11.64 -7.17
C LEU A 82 10.25 12.75 -7.95
N ARG A 83 11.51 13.01 -7.62
CA ARG A 83 12.39 13.94 -8.33
C ARG A 83 13.51 13.17 -9.01
N ALA A 84 13.62 13.30 -10.33
CA ALA A 84 14.74 12.75 -11.09
C ALA A 84 16.03 13.56 -10.88
N SER A 85 17.15 12.86 -10.73
CA SER A 85 18.47 13.49 -10.70
C SER A 85 18.85 13.98 -12.09
N THR A 86 19.29 15.23 -12.22
CA THR A 86 19.76 15.78 -13.50
C THR A 86 21.06 15.14 -13.99
N ALA A 87 21.91 14.69 -13.06
CA ALA A 87 23.17 14.06 -13.39
C ALA A 87 23.02 12.57 -13.73
N GLN A 88 22.01 11.91 -13.15
CA GLN A 88 21.70 10.50 -13.39
C GLN A 88 20.18 10.32 -13.47
N PRO A 89 19.54 10.59 -14.62
CA PRO A 89 18.07 10.66 -14.74
C PRO A 89 17.36 9.33 -14.45
N GLN A 90 18.09 8.23 -14.51
CA GLN A 90 17.66 6.90 -14.10
C GLN A 90 17.32 6.82 -12.61
N TRP A 91 17.91 7.69 -11.77
CA TRP A 91 17.69 7.73 -10.33
C TRP A 91 16.69 8.82 -9.96
N GLN A 92 15.75 8.43 -9.11
CA GLN A 92 14.73 9.31 -8.55
C GLN A 92 14.67 9.15 -7.03
N VAL A 93 14.46 10.25 -6.31
CA VAL A 93 14.26 10.27 -4.86
C VAL A 93 13.04 11.11 -4.55
N GLY A 94 12.33 10.82 -3.46
CA GLY A 94 11.08 11.53 -3.21
C GLY A 94 10.52 11.41 -1.81
N LEU A 95 9.21 11.62 -1.73
CA LEU A 95 8.42 11.41 -0.53
C LEU A 95 7.18 10.61 -0.92
N ALA A 96 6.83 9.61 -0.11
CA ALA A 96 5.67 8.79 -0.34
C ALA A 96 4.77 8.71 0.90
N LEU A 97 3.46 8.77 0.69
CA LEU A 97 2.42 8.52 1.69
C LEU A 97 1.73 7.20 1.33
N HIS A 98 1.77 6.24 2.24
CA HIS A 98 1.04 4.98 2.13
C HIS A 98 -0.04 4.93 3.20
N THR A 99 -1.26 4.55 2.81
CA THR A 99 -2.36 4.27 3.74
C THR A 99 -2.86 2.86 3.53
N HIS A 100 -3.22 2.19 4.61
CA HIS A 100 -3.76 0.83 4.57
C HIS A 100 -4.94 0.72 5.52
N ALA A 101 -6.04 0.11 5.08
CA ALA A 101 -7.25 -0.07 5.88
C ALA A 101 -7.76 -1.49 5.72
N ASN A 102 -7.79 -2.27 6.81
CA ASN A 102 -8.43 -3.58 6.84
C ASN A 102 -9.72 -3.46 7.63
N PHE A 103 -10.84 -3.75 6.98
CA PHE A 103 -12.17 -3.67 7.58
C PHE A 103 -12.54 -5.05 8.13
N LEU A 104 -12.03 -5.38 9.31
CA LEU A 104 -12.16 -6.71 9.92
C LEU A 104 -13.46 -6.88 10.73
N ARG A 105 -14.43 -5.98 10.58
CA ARG A 105 -15.71 -6.07 11.30
C ARG A 105 -16.44 -7.38 10.95
N GLY A 106 -17.00 -8.01 11.98
CA GLY A 106 -17.65 -9.31 11.88
C GLY A 106 -17.30 -10.19 13.08
N THR A 107 -17.76 -11.44 13.04
CA THR A 107 -17.45 -12.44 14.07
C THR A 107 -16.59 -13.53 13.45
N THR A 108 -15.46 -13.81 14.07
CA THR A 108 -14.56 -14.87 13.61
C THR A 108 -15.13 -16.27 13.87
N SER A 109 -14.53 -17.29 13.27
CA SER A 109 -14.90 -18.69 13.47
C SER A 109 -14.81 -19.18 14.92
N LEU A 110 -14.12 -18.46 15.81
CA LEU A 110 -14.02 -18.76 17.25
C LEU A 110 -14.90 -17.83 18.12
N GLY A 111 -15.74 -17.00 17.50
CA GLY A 111 -16.68 -16.13 18.22
C GLY A 111 -16.12 -14.77 18.66
N PHE A 112 -14.94 -14.37 18.20
CA PHE A 112 -14.35 -13.07 18.54
C PHE A 112 -14.88 -11.98 17.61
N GLY A 113 -15.19 -10.80 18.15
CA GLY A 113 -15.52 -9.63 17.35
C GLY A 113 -14.26 -9.02 16.72
N GLY A 114 -14.35 -8.70 15.43
CA GLY A 114 -13.29 -8.00 14.71
C GLY A 114 -13.48 -6.48 14.66
N TYR A 115 -12.40 -5.76 14.36
CA TYR A 115 -12.34 -4.30 14.35
C TYR A 115 -11.49 -3.77 13.21
N ASP A 116 -11.81 -2.59 12.72
CA ASP A 116 -11.06 -1.95 11.65
C ASP A 116 -9.64 -1.58 12.11
N ARG A 117 -8.67 -1.80 11.23
CA ARG A 117 -7.26 -1.45 11.42
C ARG A 117 -6.80 -0.51 10.32
N LEU A 118 -6.23 0.62 10.71
CA LEU A 118 -5.83 1.70 9.81
C LEU A 118 -4.36 2.01 10.01
N SER A 119 -3.58 2.03 8.94
CA SER A 119 -2.19 2.45 8.95
C SER A 119 -1.97 3.65 8.04
N THR A 120 -1.16 4.60 8.48
CA THR A 120 -0.69 5.74 7.68
C THR A 120 0.80 5.87 7.86
N GLN A 121 1.54 5.92 6.75
CA GLN A 121 2.99 5.83 6.76
C GLN A 121 3.61 6.78 5.74
N VAL A 122 4.67 7.45 6.15
CA VAL A 122 5.48 8.34 5.33
C VAL A 122 6.83 7.68 5.07
N TRP A 123 7.22 7.62 3.81
CA TRP A 123 8.38 6.89 3.32
C TRP A 123 9.31 7.79 2.50
N LEU A 124 10.60 7.50 2.55
CA LEU A 124 11.63 8.03 1.66
C LEU A 124 11.89 7.03 0.52
N PRO A 125 11.25 7.16 -0.65
CA PRO A 125 11.52 6.34 -1.82
C PRO A 125 12.83 6.73 -2.52
N VAL A 126 13.55 5.72 -3.01
CA VAL A 126 14.64 5.82 -3.99
C VAL A 126 14.35 4.82 -5.09
N ARG A 127 14.26 5.31 -6.32
CA ARG A 127 13.93 4.52 -7.50
C ARG A 127 15.06 4.60 -8.51
N TRP A 128 15.36 3.46 -9.09
CA TRP A 128 16.18 3.32 -10.29
C TRP A 128 15.33 2.79 -11.45
N GLN A 129 15.53 3.35 -12.64
CA GLN A 129 14.87 2.95 -13.88
C GLN A 129 15.90 2.70 -14.98
N GLN A 130 15.79 1.57 -15.67
CA GLN A 130 16.66 1.21 -16.79
C GLN A 130 16.19 1.88 -18.10
N ASP A 131 17.14 2.36 -18.90
CA ASP A 131 16.83 2.97 -20.20
C ASP A 131 16.46 1.94 -21.31
N ASN A 132 15.41 2.29 -22.06
CA ASN A 132 15.00 1.99 -23.45
C ASN A 132 15.03 0.56 -24.07
N THR A 133 15.68 -0.47 -23.53
CA THR A 133 15.67 -1.81 -24.16
C THR A 133 14.86 -2.85 -23.40
N GLN A 134 14.90 -2.82 -22.07
CA GLN A 134 14.02 -3.57 -21.17
C GLN A 134 13.85 -2.73 -19.90
N PRO A 135 12.82 -1.87 -19.82
CA PRO A 135 12.70 -0.90 -18.73
C PRO A 135 12.31 -1.60 -17.44
N TRP A 136 13.32 -2.05 -16.69
CA TRP A 136 13.16 -2.44 -15.31
C TRP A 136 13.06 -1.20 -14.44
N THR A 137 12.15 -1.23 -13.49
CA THR A 137 12.07 -0.25 -12.41
C THR A 137 12.27 -0.97 -11.08
N VAL A 138 13.20 -0.47 -10.29
CA VAL A 138 13.48 -0.91 -8.93
C VAL A 138 13.23 0.26 -7.99
N ASP A 139 12.37 0.08 -6.99
CA ASP A 139 11.93 1.11 -6.05
C ASP A 139 12.08 0.58 -4.63
N ALA A 140 12.94 1.21 -3.84
CA ALA A 140 13.15 0.90 -2.44
C ALA A 140 12.75 2.09 -1.59
N GLY A 141 12.29 1.86 -0.36
CA GLY A 141 12.01 2.97 0.54
C GLY A 141 12.20 2.66 2.00
N TRP A 142 12.51 3.71 2.75
CA TRP A 142 12.72 3.68 4.20
C TRP A 142 11.58 4.39 4.91
N LEU A 143 11.08 3.79 5.98
CA LEU A 143 10.01 4.38 6.78
C LEU A 143 10.58 5.60 7.54
N LEU A 144 9.99 6.77 7.32
CA LEU A 144 10.31 7.98 8.08
C LEU A 144 9.42 8.09 9.31
N TRP A 145 8.14 7.72 9.15
CA TRP A 145 7.14 7.76 10.21
C TRP A 145 5.96 6.86 9.84
N GLY A 146 5.39 6.17 10.81
CA GLY A 146 4.18 5.38 10.65
C GLY A 146 3.29 5.49 11.88
N GLN A 147 1.99 5.43 11.64
CA GLN A 147 0.97 5.35 12.67
C GLN A 147 0.03 4.20 12.33
N HIS A 148 -0.38 3.46 13.36
CA HIS A 148 -1.37 2.40 13.26
C HIS A 148 -2.48 2.65 14.28
N VAL A 149 -3.73 2.52 13.85
CA VAL A 149 -4.92 2.71 14.67
C VAL A 149 -5.75 1.42 14.65
N SER A 150 -6.02 0.90 15.83
CA SER A 150 -6.87 -0.28 16.06
C SER A 150 -8.16 0.15 16.74
N ARG A 151 -9.30 0.03 16.05
CA ARG A 151 -10.61 0.51 16.53
C ARG A 151 -11.32 -0.45 17.48
N LEU A 152 -10.69 -0.79 18.60
CA LEU A 152 -11.21 -1.78 19.56
C LEU A 152 -12.60 -1.44 20.10
N SER A 153 -12.97 -0.15 20.14
CA SER A 153 -14.31 0.30 20.55
C SER A 153 -15.44 -0.28 19.67
N GLN A 154 -15.13 -0.73 18.46
CA GLN A 154 -16.07 -1.41 17.55
C GLN A 154 -16.46 -2.81 18.03
N VAL A 155 -15.60 -3.47 18.81
CA VAL A 155 -15.90 -4.78 19.42
C VAL A 155 -16.77 -4.60 20.65
N ASN A 156 -16.43 -3.62 21.49
CA ASN A 156 -17.14 -3.29 22.71
C ASN A 156 -16.91 -1.81 23.05
N THR A 157 -17.97 -1.06 23.32
CA THR A 157 -17.93 0.38 23.59
C THR A 157 -17.15 0.74 24.87
N GLY A 158 -16.87 -0.22 25.74
CA GLY A 158 -16.00 -0.06 26.91
C GLY A 158 -14.50 -0.18 26.61
N LEU A 159 -14.11 -0.56 25.38
CA LEU A 159 -12.71 -0.62 24.95
C LEU A 159 -12.30 0.70 24.30
N GLN A 160 -11.08 1.14 24.61
CA GLN A 160 -10.48 2.31 23.98
C GLN A 160 -9.79 1.92 22.68
N ASP A 161 -9.92 2.77 21.67
CA ASP A 161 -9.13 2.65 20.45
C ASP A 161 -7.65 2.88 20.76
N VAL A 162 -6.79 2.11 20.10
CA VAL A 162 -5.36 2.15 20.31
C VAL A 162 -4.70 2.82 19.10
N THR A 163 -3.80 3.76 19.36
CA THR A 163 -2.93 4.36 18.34
C THR A 163 -1.48 4.08 18.71
N ASN A 164 -0.73 3.50 17.79
CA ASN A 164 0.69 3.19 17.94
C ASN A 164 1.52 3.86 16.85
N GLN A 165 2.80 4.11 17.13
CA GLN A 165 3.76 4.65 16.17
C GLN A 165 4.80 3.61 15.75
N GLN A 166 5.05 3.51 14.45
CA GLN A 166 6.10 2.69 13.85
C GLN A 166 7.17 3.58 13.24
N ARG A 167 8.44 3.29 13.53
CA ARG A 167 9.58 4.13 13.10
C ARG A 167 10.64 3.40 12.30
N LYS A 168 10.45 2.09 12.09
CA LYS A 168 11.38 1.24 11.36
C LYS A 168 10.62 0.40 10.37
N GLY A 169 11.07 0.43 9.13
CA GLY A 169 10.47 -0.33 8.05
C GLY A 169 11.21 -0.07 6.75
N VAL A 170 11.12 -1.05 5.86
CA VAL A 170 11.65 -0.98 4.51
C VAL A 170 10.64 -1.56 3.53
N TYR A 171 10.65 -1.08 2.30
CA TYR A 171 10.00 -1.79 1.21
C TYR A 171 10.95 -1.90 0.02
N PHE A 172 10.70 -2.90 -0.81
CA PHE A 172 11.35 -3.11 -2.08
C PHE A 172 10.31 -3.51 -3.12
N GLN A 173 10.33 -2.89 -4.28
CA GLN A 173 9.46 -3.19 -5.40
C GLN A 173 10.30 -3.31 -6.68
N ILE A 174 10.02 -4.35 -7.45
CA ILE A 174 10.56 -4.53 -8.80
C ILE A 174 9.40 -4.63 -9.79
N SER A 175 9.58 -4.03 -10.96
CA SER A 175 8.61 -4.06 -12.05
C SER A 175 9.30 -3.95 -13.40
N LYS A 176 8.62 -4.37 -14.46
CA LYS A 176 9.15 -4.36 -15.83
C LYS A 176 8.08 -3.97 -16.83
N ASP A 177 8.31 -2.98 -17.68
CA ASP A 177 7.37 -2.70 -18.76
C ASP A 177 7.58 -3.66 -19.92
N ILE A 178 6.47 -4.24 -20.38
CA ILE A 178 6.40 -5.21 -21.46
C ILE A 178 5.40 -4.67 -22.48
N PRO A 179 5.85 -4.23 -23.66
CA PRO A 179 4.94 -3.80 -24.72
C PRO A 179 4.15 -5.00 -25.24
N THR A 180 2.85 -4.80 -25.46
CA THR A 180 1.96 -5.81 -26.03
C THR A 180 1.20 -5.22 -27.22
N GLY A 181 0.54 -6.07 -28.02
CA GLY A 181 -0.29 -5.61 -29.14
C GLY A 181 -1.48 -4.73 -28.71
N LEU A 182 -1.87 -4.79 -27.44
CA LEU A 182 -3.04 -4.12 -26.87
C LEU A 182 -2.69 -2.98 -25.89
N GLY A 183 -1.40 -2.68 -25.73
CA GLY A 183 -0.94 -1.66 -24.79
C GLY A 183 0.39 -2.01 -24.14
N GLU A 184 0.49 -1.80 -22.84
CA GLU A 184 1.67 -2.11 -22.04
C GLU A 184 1.29 -2.80 -20.76
N MET A 185 1.99 -3.89 -20.47
CA MET A 185 1.88 -4.68 -19.26
C MET A 185 3.06 -4.41 -18.34
N GLN A 186 2.81 -4.27 -17.05
CA GLN A 186 3.85 -4.10 -16.04
C GLN A 186 3.64 -5.10 -14.90
N PRO A 187 4.20 -6.33 -14.98
CA PRO A 187 4.29 -7.20 -13.81
C PRO A 187 5.10 -6.51 -12.72
N TYR A 188 4.68 -6.70 -11.46
CA TYR A 188 5.38 -6.20 -10.29
C TYR A 188 5.39 -7.22 -9.15
N ALA A 189 6.42 -7.12 -8.32
CA ALA A 189 6.47 -7.73 -7.01
C ALA A 189 6.93 -6.66 -6.00
N ARG A 190 6.23 -6.55 -4.88
CA ARG A 190 6.55 -5.64 -3.80
C ARG A 190 6.58 -6.38 -2.47
N TRP A 191 7.68 -6.25 -1.76
CA TRP A 191 7.80 -6.68 -0.38
C TRP A 191 7.90 -5.45 0.53
N THR A 192 7.22 -5.49 1.67
CA THR A 192 7.28 -4.47 2.71
C THR A 192 7.44 -5.15 4.05
N TRP A 193 8.32 -4.62 4.88
CA TRP A 193 8.51 -5.01 6.26
C TRP A 193 8.43 -3.77 7.15
N VAL A 194 7.70 -3.89 8.25
CA VAL A 194 7.61 -2.86 9.28
C VAL A 194 7.82 -3.53 10.63
N ASP A 195 8.65 -2.92 11.46
CA ASP A 195 9.00 -3.42 12.79
C ASP A 195 7.84 -3.26 13.78
N ASP A 196 8.02 -3.82 14.98
CA ASP A 196 7.13 -3.58 16.11
C ASP A 196 6.98 -2.06 16.36
N SER A 197 5.79 -1.63 16.75
CA SER A 197 5.55 -0.26 17.17
C SER A 197 6.12 0.05 18.56
N ASP A 198 5.99 1.30 18.98
CA ASP A 198 6.04 1.63 20.40
C ASP A 198 4.97 0.88 21.22
N VAL A 199 5.25 0.74 22.52
CA VAL A 199 4.33 0.17 23.49
C VAL A 199 3.51 1.31 24.09
N HIS A 200 2.19 1.24 23.90
CA HIS A 200 1.24 2.08 24.61
C HIS A 200 0.64 1.33 25.78
N TRP A 201 0.47 2.00 26.92
CA TRP A 201 -0.19 1.41 28.07
C TRP A 201 -1.68 1.75 28.02
N VAL A 202 -2.52 0.71 28.06
CA VAL A 202 -3.97 0.86 28.12
C VAL A 202 -4.50 0.22 29.38
N SER A 203 -5.37 0.93 30.09
CA SER A 203 -6.06 0.40 31.26
C SER A 203 -7.30 -0.38 30.80
N LEU A 204 -7.22 -1.70 30.85
CA LEU A 204 -8.31 -2.61 30.55
C LEU A 204 -8.84 -3.18 31.86
N VAL A 205 -10.06 -2.79 32.25
CA VAL A 205 -10.75 -3.33 33.45
C VAL A 205 -9.90 -3.20 34.73
N GLY A 206 -9.21 -2.07 34.90
CA GLY A 206 -8.39 -1.78 36.09
C GLY A 206 -6.98 -2.41 36.08
N LEU A 207 -6.58 -3.07 34.99
CA LEU A 207 -5.22 -3.57 34.78
C LEU A 207 -4.55 -2.81 33.64
N ASP A 208 -3.38 -2.25 33.91
CA ASP A 208 -2.54 -1.63 32.89
C ASP A 208 -1.84 -2.71 32.07
N ARG A 209 -2.10 -2.73 30.76
CA ARG A 209 -1.48 -3.67 29.83
C ARG A 209 -0.76 -2.90 28.73
N GLY A 210 0.50 -3.26 28.49
CA GLY A 210 1.24 -2.81 27.32
C GLY A 210 0.65 -3.42 26.06
N THR A 211 0.25 -2.55 25.12
CA THR A 211 -0.23 -2.92 23.79
C THR A 211 0.69 -2.31 22.75
N TYR A 212 1.00 -3.09 21.72
CA TYR A 212 1.82 -2.68 20.60
C TYR A 212 1.29 -3.35 19.34
N GLU A 213 1.57 -2.73 18.20
CA GLU A 213 1.33 -3.26 16.88
C GLU A 213 2.52 -4.15 16.48
N PRO A 214 2.31 -5.46 16.23
CA PRO A 214 3.39 -6.37 15.90
C PRO A 214 4.08 -6.04 14.57
N ARG A 215 5.33 -6.47 14.47
CA ARG A 215 6.07 -6.49 13.20
C ARG A 215 5.26 -7.23 12.14
N ASN A 216 5.26 -6.69 10.94
CA ASN A 216 4.54 -7.28 9.83
C ASN A 216 5.37 -7.36 8.56
N ASN A 217 5.02 -8.34 7.73
CA ASN A 217 5.53 -8.52 6.39
C ASN A 217 4.37 -8.53 5.42
N ARG A 218 4.53 -7.84 4.29
CA ARG A 218 3.55 -7.80 3.22
C ARG A 218 4.23 -8.06 1.89
N LEU A 219 3.80 -9.11 1.19
CA LEU A 219 4.16 -9.40 -0.18
C LEU A 219 2.96 -9.11 -1.08
N GLN A 220 3.19 -8.36 -2.15
CA GLN A 220 2.22 -8.16 -3.22
C GLN A 220 2.85 -8.57 -4.53
N VAL A 221 2.10 -9.32 -5.33
CA VAL A 221 2.48 -9.68 -6.69
C VAL A 221 1.32 -9.37 -7.61
N GLY A 222 1.58 -8.81 -8.77
CA GLY A 222 0.50 -8.42 -9.65
C GLY A 222 0.95 -7.94 -11.01
N LEU A 223 -0.03 -7.46 -11.76
CA LEU A 223 0.12 -6.95 -13.11
C LEU A 223 -0.61 -5.62 -13.20
N LYS A 224 0.06 -4.58 -13.71
CA LYS A 224 -0.58 -3.35 -14.18
C LYS A 224 -0.74 -3.41 -15.70
N TRP A 225 -1.80 -2.79 -16.21
CA TRP A 225 -2.11 -2.74 -17.63
C TRP A 225 -2.49 -1.33 -18.05
N ARG A 226 -1.80 -0.80 -19.05
CA ARG A 226 -2.14 0.44 -19.74
C ARG A 226 -2.77 0.11 -21.10
N ILE A 227 -4.05 0.45 -21.26
CA ILE A 227 -4.75 0.25 -22.54
C ILE A 227 -4.36 1.39 -23.49
N ARG A 228 -4.10 1.05 -24.76
CA ARG A 228 -3.77 2.01 -25.83
C ARG A 228 -5.01 2.72 -26.37
#